data_AF-A0A2E1RPD5-F1
#
_entry.id   AF-A0A2E1RPD5-F1
#
_cell.length_a   1.000
_cell.length_b   1.000
_cell.length_c   1.000
_cell.angle_alpha   90.00
_cell.angle_beta   90.00
_cell.angle_gamma   90.00
#
_symmetry.space_group_name_H-M   'P 1'
#
loop_
_entity.id
_entity.type
_entity.pdbx_description
1 polymer ?
#
loop_
_entity_poly.entity_id
_entity_poly.type
_entity_poly.pdbx_seq_one_letter_code
_entity_poly.pdbx_strand_id
1 'polypeptide(L)'
;MQILFIALLVGALAALLGSLLGVGGGILMVPAFKGFLGLSMKQAIATSLAVMVVTASVSSFKYAQAGLIDWKIAGVAALAALVSAYFGSDLMKSLSAPQLRVLFGVFLIVVGIYMLFIQKEVTN
;
A
#
# COMPACT_ATOMS: atom_id res chain seq x y z
N MET A 1 2.47 11.72 -23.58
CA MET A 1 1.29 12.29 -22.91
C MET A 1 0.30 11.22 -22.42
N GLN A 2 -0.01 10.17 -23.19
CA GLN A 2 -0.97 9.13 -22.77
C GLN A 2 -0.58 8.38 -21.48
N ILE A 3 0.70 8.02 -21.33
CA ILE A 3 1.21 7.31 -20.13
C ILE A 3 1.01 8.13 -18.85
N LEU A 4 1.20 9.45 -18.93
CA LEU A 4 1.01 10.35 -17.80
C LEU A 4 -0.46 10.36 -17.37
N PHE A 5 -1.38 10.41 -18.33
CA PHE A 5 -2.82 10.42 -18.05
C PHE A 5 -3.28 9.11 -17.39
N ILE A 6 -2.78 7.96 -17.86
CA ILE A 6 -3.06 6.64 -17.28
C ILE A 6 -2.49 6.54 -15.86
N ALA A 7 -1.24 6.98 -15.64
CA ALA A 7 -0.62 6.97 -14.33
C ALA A 7 -1.39 7.83 -13.31
N LEU A 8 -1.90 8.98 -13.76
CA LEU A 8 -2.66 9.92 -12.92
C LEU A 8 -4.05 9.37 -12.59
N LEU A 9 -4.73 8.74 -13.55
CA LEU A 9 -6.02 8.07 -13.34
C LEU A 9 -5.91 6.86 -12.39
N VAL A 10 -4.96 5.97 -12.67
CA VAL A 10 -4.67 4.82 -11.81
C VAL A 10 -4.30 5.30 -10.41
N GLY A 11 -3.46 6.33 -10.34
CA GLY A 11 -3.02 6.94 -9.10
C GLY A 11 -4.20 7.46 -8.27
N ALA A 12 -5.10 8.22 -8.90
CA ALA A 12 -6.27 8.77 -8.25
C ALA A 12 -7.25 7.68 -7.79
N LEU A 13 -7.56 6.71 -8.64
CA LEU A 13 -8.50 5.63 -8.30
C LEU A 13 -7.95 4.75 -7.18
N ALA A 14 -6.69 4.35 -7.25
CA ALA A 14 -6.08 3.53 -6.21
C ALA A 14 -5.89 4.30 -4.90
N ALA A 15 -5.67 5.63 -4.95
CA ALA A 15 -5.65 6.47 -3.75
C ALA A 15 -7.03 6.59 -3.11
N LEU A 16 -8.09 6.82 -3.90
CA LEU A 16 -9.46 6.90 -3.40
C LEU A 16 -9.91 5.59 -2.77
N LEU A 17 -9.80 4.48 -3.52
CA LEU A 17 -10.16 3.15 -3.03
C LEU A 17 -9.28 2.75 -1.85
N GLY A 18 -7.98 3.03 -1.94
CA GLY A 18 -7.02 2.74 -0.88
C GLY A 18 -7.28 3.48 0.42
N SER A 19 -7.72 4.75 0.34
CA SER A 19 -8.09 5.54 1.51
C SER A 19 -9.44 5.13 2.08
N LEU A 20 -10.41 4.75 1.24
CA LEU A 20 -11.72 4.27 1.71
C LEU A 20 -11.60 2.93 2.43
N LEU A 21 -10.76 2.02 1.91
CA LEU A 21 -10.54 0.69 2.48
C LEU A 21 -9.52 0.72 3.64
N GLY A 22 -8.84 1.84 3.88
CA GLY A 22 -7.79 1.96 4.90
C GLY A 22 -6.48 1.22 4.57
N VAL A 23 -6.32 0.69 3.36
CA VAL A 23 -5.17 -0.15 2.97
C VAL A 23 -4.05 0.65 2.27
N GLY A 24 -4.24 1.96 2.06
CA GLY A 24 -3.18 2.85 1.53
C GLY A 24 -2.87 2.69 0.04
N GLY A 25 -3.73 2.02 -0.73
CA GLY A 25 -3.72 2.00 -2.20
C GLY A 25 -2.62 1.13 -2.86
N GLY A 26 -1.64 0.64 -2.11
CA GLY A 26 -0.50 -0.12 -2.62
C GLY A 26 -0.86 -1.42 -3.36
N ILE A 27 -1.90 -2.12 -2.88
CA ILE A 27 -2.42 -3.36 -3.48
C ILE A 27 -2.85 -3.15 -4.94
N LEU A 28 -3.44 -1.99 -5.24
CA LEU A 28 -3.91 -1.62 -6.58
C LEU A 28 -2.80 -0.96 -7.41
N MET A 29 -1.96 -0.12 -6.79
CA MET A 29 -0.89 0.63 -7.46
C MET A 29 0.19 -0.27 -8.06
N VAL A 30 0.68 -1.26 -7.33
CA VAL A 30 1.79 -2.13 -7.78
C VAL A 30 1.47 -2.90 -9.07
N PRO A 31 0.35 -3.65 -9.18
CA PRO A 31 0.02 -4.36 -10.42
C PRO A 31 -0.30 -3.39 -11.55
N ALA A 32 -0.89 -2.23 -11.25
CA ALA A 32 -1.19 -1.22 -12.26
C ALA A 32 0.08 -0.56 -12.81
N PHE A 33 1.06 -0.22 -11.99
CA PHE A 33 2.34 0.33 -12.45
C PHE A 33 3.16 -0.69 -13.25
N LYS A 34 3.17 -1.96 -12.82
CA LYS A 34 3.82 -3.00 -13.61
C LYS A 34 3.12 -3.23 -14.94
N GLY A 35 1.78 -3.31 -14.95
CA GLY A 35 0.98 -3.64 -16.12
C GLY A 35 0.87 -2.50 -17.14
N PHE A 36 0.63 -1.27 -16.68
CA PHE A 36 0.37 -0.11 -17.54
C PHE A 36 1.62 0.74 -17.81
N LEU A 37 2.55 0.87 -16.85
CA LEU A 37 3.76 1.68 -17.02
C LEU A 37 4.99 0.85 -17.42
N GLY A 38 4.89 -0.49 -17.42
CA GLY A 38 6.00 -1.38 -17.76
C GLY A 38 7.17 -1.31 -16.78
N LEU A 39 6.96 -0.77 -15.58
CA LEU A 39 8.02 -0.65 -14.57
C LEU A 39 8.49 -2.03 -14.09
N SER A 40 9.77 -2.14 -13.77
CA SER A 40 10.28 -3.34 -13.09
C SER A 40 9.56 -3.52 -11.74
N MET A 41 9.43 -4.77 -11.27
CA MET A 41 8.72 -5.07 -10.02
C MET A 41 9.25 -4.26 -8.83
N LYS A 42 10.58 -4.07 -8.75
CA LYS A 42 11.21 -3.27 -7.70
C LYS A 42 10.83 -1.79 -7.80
N GLN A 43 10.82 -1.22 -9.00
CA GLN A 43 10.40 0.16 -9.23
C GLN A 43 8.91 0.36 -8.93
N ALA A 44 8.04 -0.55 -9.37
CA ALA A 44 6.60 -0.47 -9.11
C ALA A 44 6.30 -0.45 -7.61
N ILE A 45 6.96 -1.31 -6.82
CA ILE A 45 6.81 -1.33 -5.36
C ILE A 45 7.33 -0.03 -4.75
N ALA A 46 8.55 0.39 -5.10
CA ALA A 46 9.14 1.62 -4.56
C ALA A 46 8.28 2.86 -4.84
N THR A 47 7.80 3.02 -6.08
CA THR A 47 6.93 4.13 -6.47
C THR A 47 5.59 4.09 -5.72
N SER A 48 4.99 2.90 -5.54
CA SER A 48 3.75 2.78 -4.77
C SER A 48 3.94 3.19 -3.30
N LEU A 49 5.09 2.87 -2.71
CA LEU A 49 5.44 3.26 -1.35
C LEU A 49 5.60 4.78 -1.22
N ALA A 50 6.24 5.42 -2.20
CA ALA A 50 6.37 6.88 -2.24
C ALA A 50 4.99 7.57 -2.30
N VAL A 51 4.07 7.06 -3.12
CA VAL A 51 2.68 7.56 -3.17
C VAL A 51 1.95 7.30 -1.85
N MET A 52 2.20 6.15 -1.22
CA MET A 52 1.61 5.80 0.08
C MET A 52 2.02 6.79 1.18
N VAL A 53 3.26 7.29 1.19
CA VAL A 53 3.70 8.30 2.17
C VAL A 53 2.83 9.56 2.08
N VAL A 54 2.58 10.06 0.87
CA VAL A 54 1.77 11.27 0.67
C VAL A 54 0.32 11.03 1.09
N THR A 55 -0.28 9.94 0.62
CA THR A 55 -1.68 9.61 0.93
C THR A 55 -1.89 9.35 2.42
N ALA A 56 -1.02 8.56 3.06
CA ALA A 56 -1.07 8.30 4.49
C ALA A 56 -0.89 9.59 5.31
N SER A 57 -0.01 10.51 4.89
CA SER A 57 0.17 11.80 5.56
C SER A 57 -1.09 12.65 5.51
N VAL A 58 -1.71 12.76 4.33
CA VAL A 58 -2.96 13.53 4.14
C VAL A 58 -4.10 12.91 4.95
N SER A 59 -4.28 11.58 4.88
CA SER A 59 -5.31 10.88 5.63
C SER A 59 -5.08 11.02 7.14
N SER A 60 -3.87 10.78 7.63
CA SER A 60 -3.53 10.92 9.05
C SER A 60 -3.77 12.34 9.55
N PHE A 61 -3.42 13.37 8.77
CA PHE A 61 -3.70 14.76 9.14
C PHE A 61 -5.21 15.02 9.29
N LYS A 62 -6.03 14.51 8.37
CA LYS A 62 -7.49 14.64 8.45
C LYS A 62 -8.08 13.89 9.66
N TYR A 63 -7.62 12.67 9.92
CA TYR A 63 -8.07 11.91 11.10
C TYR A 63 -7.61 12.57 12.41
N ALA A 64 -6.43 13.18 12.44
CA ALA A 64 -5.94 13.93 13.59
C ALA A 64 -6.82 15.16 13.87
N GLN A 65 -7.20 15.91 12.82
CA GLN A 65 -8.10 17.06 12.96
C GLN A 65 -9.49 16.64 13.46
N ALA A 66 -9.98 15.47 13.06
CA ALA A 66 -11.25 14.93 13.53
C ALA A 66 -11.20 14.37 14.97
N GLY A 67 -10.03 14.35 15.63
CA GLY A 67 -9.86 13.80 16.98
C GLY A 67 -10.01 12.28 17.05
N LEU A 68 -9.91 11.58 15.92
CA LEU A 68 -10.15 10.14 15.81
C LEU A 68 -8.88 9.29 15.99
N ILE A 69 -7.74 9.91 16.32
CA ILE A 69 -6.46 9.22 16.47
C ILE A 69 -6.16 8.97 17.95
N ASP A 70 -6.04 7.69 18.31
CA ASP A 70 -5.37 7.29 19.55
C ASP A 70 -3.85 7.34 19.34
N TRP A 71 -3.21 8.32 19.96
CA TRP A 71 -1.78 8.56 19.83
C TRP A 71 -0.90 7.45 20.41
N LYS A 72 -1.41 6.65 21.38
CA LYS A 72 -0.65 5.51 21.91
C LYS A 72 -0.59 4.40 20.87
N ILE A 73 -1.73 4.07 20.26
CA ILE A 73 -1.80 3.04 19.21
C ILE A 73 -1.02 3.51 17.99
N ALA A 74 -1.17 4.77 17.59
CA ALA A 74 -0.43 5.35 16.47
C ALA A 74 1.09 5.29 16.68
N GLY A 75 1.58 5.59 17.89
CA GLY A 75 3.00 5.51 18.22
C GLY A 75 3.56 4.08 18.12
N VAL A 76 2.85 3.10 18.68
CA VAL A 76 3.25 1.69 18.60
C VAL A 76 3.23 1.19 17.15
N ALA A 77 2.18 1.52 16.40
CA ALA A 77 2.07 1.18 14.99
C ALA A 77 3.19 1.80 14.15
N ALA A 78 3.53 3.07 14.40
CA ALA A 78 4.62 3.76 13.71
C ALA A 78 5.98 3.09 13.98
N LEU A 79 6.28 2.73 15.24
CA LEU A 79 7.51 2.02 15.58
C LEU A 79 7.58 0.64 14.93
N ALA A 80 6.50 -0.14 14.99
CA ALA A 80 6.43 -1.44 14.34
C ALA A 80 6.61 -1.32 12.81
N ALA A 81 6.01 -0.30 12.19
CA ALA A 81 6.15 -0.02 10.77
C ALA A 81 7.60 0.37 10.41
N LEU A 82 8.27 1.20 11.21
CA LEU A 82 9.67 1.59 10.98
C LEU A 82 10.61 0.39 11.03
N VAL A 83 10.47 -0.45 12.06
CA VAL A 83 11.27 -1.66 12.22
C VAL A 83 11.03 -2.61 11.04
N SER A 84 9.77 -2.85 10.70
CA SER A 84 9.41 -3.73 9.59
C SER A 84 9.88 -3.20 8.23
N ALA A 85 9.81 -1.89 8.00
CA ALA A 85 10.28 -1.25 6.78
C ALA A 85 11.79 -1.36 6.64
N TYR A 86 12.54 -1.18 7.72
CA TYR A 86 13.99 -1.31 7.73
C TYR A 86 14.41 -2.73 7.30
N PHE A 87 13.95 -3.76 8.01
CA PHE A 87 14.26 -5.16 7.69
C PHE A 87 13.69 -5.61 6.33
N GLY A 88 12.48 -5.16 6.00
CA GLY A 88 11.84 -5.45 4.72
C GLY A 88 12.60 -4.88 3.53
N SER A 89 13.20 -3.69 3.68
CA SER A 89 13.97 -3.05 2.62
C SER A 89 15.25 -3.83 2.26
N ASP A 90 15.94 -4.39 3.25
CA ASP A 90 17.13 -5.22 3.02
C ASP A 90 16.77 -6.57 2.42
N LEU A 91 15.67 -7.18 2.88
CA LEU A 91 15.14 -8.40 2.27
C LEU A 91 14.78 -8.17 0.80
N MET A 92 14.12 -7.04 0.47
CA MET A 92 13.79 -6.69 -0.92
C MET A 92 15.02 -6.54 -1.83
N LYS A 93 16.16 -6.09 -1.31
CA LYS A 93 17.40 -5.96 -2.10
C LYS A 93 17.93 -7.34 -2.52
N SER A 94 17.89 -8.32 -1.61
CA SER A 94 18.36 -9.69 -1.83
C SER A 94 17.49 -10.52 -2.80
N LEU A 95 16.21 -10.14 -2.98
CA LEU A 95 15.28 -10.88 -3.83
C LEU A 95 15.40 -10.51 -5.31
N SER A 96 15.30 -11.52 -6.18
CA SER A 96 15.20 -11.34 -7.64
C SER A 96 13.79 -10.88 -8.05
N ALA A 97 13.66 -10.26 -9.23
CA ALA A 97 12.37 -9.77 -9.72
C ALA A 97 11.28 -10.87 -9.85
N PRO A 98 11.59 -12.10 -10.30
CA PRO A 98 10.61 -13.20 -10.32
C PRO A 98 10.14 -13.62 -8.94
N GLN A 99 11.06 -13.74 -7.97
CA GLN A 99 10.72 -14.07 -6.58
C GLN A 99 9.80 -13.02 -5.97
N LEU A 100 10.11 -11.74 -6.18
CA LEU A 100 9.30 -10.63 -5.67
C LEU A 100 7.89 -10.61 -6.29
N ARG A 101 7.77 -10.98 -7.58
CA ARG A 101 6.48 -11.13 -8.26
C ARG A 101 5.64 -12.26 -7.63
N VAL A 102 6.24 -13.42 -7.37
CA VAL A 102 5.54 -14.55 -6.76
C VAL A 102 5.13 -14.21 -5.33
N LEU A 103 6.05 -13.65 -4.54
CA LEU A 103 5.79 -13.27 -3.15
C LEU A 103 4.64 -12.26 -3.05
N PHE A 104 4.65 -11.23 -3.90
CA PHE A 104 3.57 -10.25 -3.97
C PHE A 104 2.25 -10.88 -4.42
N GLY A 105 2.29 -11.80 -5.40
CA GLY A 105 1.09 -12.53 -5.85
C GLY A 105 0.47 -13.38 -4.74
N VAL A 106 1.29 -14.12 -4.00
CA VAL A 106 0.84 -14.91 -2.84
C VAL A 106 0.27 -13.99 -1.76
N PHE A 107 0.93 -12.88 -1.46
CA PHE A 107 0.42 -11.88 -0.52
C PHE A 107 -0.96 -11.37 -0.92
N LEU A 108 -1.17 -11.02 -2.19
CA LEU A 108 -2.48 -10.58 -2.69
C LEU A 108 -3.56 -11.66 -2.55
N ILE A 109 -3.24 -12.93 -2.82
CA ILE A 109 -4.18 -14.03 -2.65
C ILE A 109 -4.57 -14.18 -1.18
N VAL A 110 -3.59 -14.15 -0.27
CA VAL A 110 -3.83 -14.25 1.17
C VAL A 110 -4.70 -13.09 1.66
N VAL A 111 -4.40 -11.86 1.25
CA VAL A 111 -5.21 -10.68 1.61
C VAL A 111 -6.62 -10.79 1.02
N GLY A 112 -6.75 -11.26 -0.21
CA GLY A 112 -8.05 -11.48 -0.85
C GLY A 112 -8.91 -12.52 -0.11
N ILE A 113 -8.31 -13.66 0.26
CA ILE A 113 -8.98 -14.69 1.07
C ILE A 113 -9.35 -14.13 2.44
N TYR A 114 -8.45 -13.39 3.09
CA TYR A 114 -8.72 -12.77 4.38
C TYR A 114 -9.92 -11.80 4.31
N MET A 115 -9.97 -10.95 3.27
CA MET A 115 -11.11 -10.06 3.05
C MET A 115 -12.41 -10.82 2.80
N LEU A 116 -12.37 -11.92 2.03
CA LEU A 116 -13.58 -12.71 1.72
C LEU A 116 -14.14 -13.48 2.92
N PHE A 117 -13.29 -13.99 3.82
CA PHE A 117 -13.71 -14.94 4.86
C PHE A 117 -13.56 -14.45 6.29
N ILE A 118 -12.70 -13.47 6.57
CA ILE A 118 -12.34 -13.06 7.94
C ILE A 118 -12.88 -11.67 8.30
N GLN A 119 -13.51 -10.96 7.37
CA GLN A 119 -14.24 -9.73 7.69
C GLN A 119 -15.53 -10.06 8.45
N LYS A 120 -15.39 -10.41 9.74
CA LYS A 120 -16.49 -10.34 10.70
C LYS A 120 -16.82 -8.87 10.89
N GLU A 121 -18.05 -8.49 10.57
CA GLU A 121 -18.58 -7.17 10.89
C GLU A 121 -18.33 -6.88 12.37
N VAL A 122 -17.61 -5.81 12.65
CA VAL A 122 -17.53 -5.23 13.98
C VAL A 122 -18.87 -4.51 14.21
N THR A 123 -19.91 -5.29 14.47
CA THR A 123 -21.16 -4.78 15.04
C THR A 123 -21.04 -4.89 16.55
N ASN A 124 -20.69 -3.78 17.20
CA ASN A 124 -21.02 -3.51 18.59
C ASN A 124 -21.18 -2.00 18.75
#